data_AF-A0A965AZG9-F1
#
_entry.id   AF-A0A965AZG9-F1
#
_cell.length_a   1.000
_cell.length_b   1.000
_cell.length_c   1.000
_cell.angle_alpha   90.00
_cell.angle_beta   90.00
_cell.angle_gamma   90.00
#
_symmetry.space_group_name_H-M   'P 1'
#
loop_
_entity.id
_entity.type
_entity.pdbx_description
1 polymer ?
#
loop_
_entity_poly.entity_id
_entity_poly.type
_entity_poly.pdbx_seq_one_letter_code
_entity_poly.pdbx_strand_id
1 'polypeptide(L)'
;MSVDINVAQVTYPFFVGVVFNNARWISGIQDRYQQQRYAGFYGAADKTVYLIIAESLISTQDQIKSGAPSMQSPFYLITNNPISYFTTTIVAPNTATTPFAGHYNLSINTQPSAANITLTNKTTGTPVTTTVNATNLNSKFYNFHGIGLVSAGASASFVVQQPASIGFPTAILPQSKG
;
A
#
# COMPACT_ATOMS: atom_id res chain seq x y z
N MET A 1 2.25 10.87 1.20
CA MET A 1 1.48 10.85 -0.06
C MET A 1 0.00 10.87 0.27
N SER A 2 -0.83 11.55 -0.53
CA SER A 2 -2.29 11.44 -0.44
C SER A 2 -2.87 11.07 -1.80
N VAL A 3 -3.86 10.17 -1.80
CA VAL A 3 -4.58 9.69 -2.99
C VAL A 3 -6.06 9.69 -2.68
N ASP A 4 -6.87 10.37 -3.50
CA ASP A 4 -8.32 10.16 -3.49
C ASP A 4 -8.66 8.90 -4.30
N ILE A 5 -9.52 8.07 -3.73
CA ILE A 5 -9.92 6.77 -4.24
C ILE A 5 -11.46 6.77 -4.30
N ASN A 6 -12.01 6.61 -5.50
CA ASN A 6 -13.44 6.42 -5.69
C ASN A 6 -13.71 4.97 -6.11
N VAL A 7 -14.33 4.19 -5.22
CA VAL A 7 -14.67 2.78 -5.45
C VAL A 7 -16.11 2.69 -5.93
N ALA A 8 -16.31 2.24 -7.16
CA ALA A 8 -17.63 2.12 -7.77
C ALA A 8 -18.30 0.77 -7.47
N GLN A 9 -17.52 -0.32 -7.55
CA GLN A 9 -17.99 -1.68 -7.31
C GLN A 9 -16.83 -2.57 -6.89
N VAL A 10 -17.16 -3.62 -6.11
CA VAL A 10 -16.20 -4.63 -5.67
C VAL A 10 -16.75 -6.03 -5.87
N THR A 11 -15.85 -6.98 -6.11
CA THR A 11 -16.10 -8.42 -6.05
C THR A 11 -15.15 -8.99 -5.02
N TYR A 12 -15.71 -9.55 -3.94
CA TYR A 12 -14.88 -10.13 -2.89
C TYR A 12 -14.26 -11.46 -3.35
N PRO A 13 -13.00 -11.73 -2.98
CA PRO A 13 -12.10 -10.82 -2.28
C PRO A 13 -11.45 -9.79 -3.21
N PHE A 14 -11.11 -8.61 -2.67
CA PHE A 14 -10.55 -7.50 -3.46
C PHE A 14 -9.40 -6.80 -2.73
N PHE A 15 -8.58 -6.08 -3.49
CA PHE A 15 -7.62 -5.11 -2.98
C PHE A 15 -7.69 -3.80 -3.77
N VAL A 16 -7.85 -2.67 -3.07
CA VAL A 16 -7.80 -1.33 -3.65
C VAL A 16 -6.82 -0.49 -2.87
N GLY A 17 -5.80 0.07 -3.51
CA GLY A 17 -4.81 0.87 -2.81
C GLY A 17 -3.58 1.24 -3.60
N VAL A 18 -2.54 1.58 -2.86
CA VAL A 18 -1.24 2.02 -3.36
C VAL A 18 -0.23 0.90 -3.14
N VAL A 19 0.61 0.69 -4.16
CA VAL A 19 1.77 -0.19 -4.12
C VAL A 19 3.01 0.67 -4.20
N PHE A 20 3.94 0.45 -3.29
CA PHE A 20 5.22 1.10 -3.30
C PHE A 20 6.31 0.10 -3.63
N ASN A 21 7.19 0.48 -4.56
CA ASN A 21 8.29 -0.36 -5.02
C ASN A 21 9.60 0.44 -4.96
N ASN A 22 10.68 -0.20 -4.48
CA ASN A 22 12.01 0.41 -4.40
C ASN A 22 12.83 0.21 -5.70
N ALA A 23 12.35 -0.60 -6.65
CA ALA A 23 13.01 -0.79 -7.92
C ALA A 23 13.07 0.51 -8.74
N ARG A 24 14.30 0.85 -9.18
CA ARG A 24 14.51 1.80 -10.27
C ARG A 24 14.66 1.00 -11.57
N TRP A 25 13.99 1.45 -12.63
CA TRP A 25 14.08 0.82 -13.95
C TRP A 25 15.52 0.68 -14.48
N ILE A 26 16.41 1.60 -14.09
CA ILE A 26 17.82 1.64 -14.52
C ILE A 26 18.71 0.69 -13.70
N SER A 27 18.25 0.20 -12.54
CA SER A 27 19.13 -0.56 -11.63
C SER A 27 19.42 -1.99 -12.08
N GLY A 28 18.56 -2.60 -12.91
CA GLY A 28 18.73 -3.98 -13.37
C GLY A 28 18.67 -5.05 -12.27
N ILE A 29 18.41 -4.68 -11.01
CA ILE A 29 18.36 -5.62 -9.88
C ILE A 29 16.94 -6.16 -9.75
N GLN A 30 16.70 -7.34 -10.31
CA GLN A 30 15.40 -8.02 -10.32
C GLN A 30 14.80 -8.17 -8.91
N ASP A 31 15.63 -8.50 -7.92
CA ASP A 31 15.23 -8.68 -6.52
C ASP A 31 14.53 -7.44 -5.92
N ARG A 32 14.83 -6.24 -6.43
CA ARG A 32 14.18 -5.00 -5.96
C ARG A 32 12.75 -4.87 -6.47
N TYR A 33 12.43 -5.42 -7.64
CA TYR A 33 11.05 -5.41 -8.19
C TYR A 33 10.12 -6.35 -7.41
N GLN A 34 10.74 -7.35 -6.81
CA GLN A 34 10.17 -8.40 -5.98
C GLN A 34 9.90 -7.97 -4.54
N GLN A 35 10.23 -6.72 -4.19
CA GLN A 35 10.03 -6.17 -2.86
C GLN A 35 9.06 -4.99 -2.92
N GLN A 36 7.91 -5.14 -2.26
CA GLN A 36 6.80 -4.19 -2.40
C GLN A 36 6.12 -3.93 -1.05
N ARG A 37 5.72 -2.68 -0.80
CA ARG A 37 4.83 -2.34 0.31
C ARG A 37 3.46 -1.99 -0.22
N TYR A 38 2.43 -2.53 0.41
CA TYR A 38 1.03 -2.32 0.05
C TYR A 38 0.35 -1.51 1.13
N ALA A 39 -0.52 -0.59 0.70
CA ALA A 39 -1.28 0.30 1.56
C ALA A 39 -2.67 0.49 0.97
N GLY A 40 -3.72 0.05 1.67
CA GLY A 40 -5.08 0.23 1.15
C GLY A 40 -6.12 -0.70 1.76
N PHE A 41 -7.23 -0.84 1.05
CA PHE A 41 -8.35 -1.67 1.43
C PHE A 41 -8.13 -3.11 0.98
N TYR A 42 -8.38 -4.05 1.88
CA TYR A 42 -8.49 -5.46 1.56
C TYR A 42 -9.88 -5.94 1.96
N GLY A 43 -10.67 -6.43 1.01
CA GLY A 43 -11.92 -7.11 1.27
C GLY A 43 -11.71 -8.62 1.29
N ALA A 44 -11.93 -9.26 2.42
CA ALA A 44 -11.82 -10.71 2.57
C ALA A 44 -13.06 -11.45 2.04
N ALA A 45 -12.94 -12.77 1.88
CA ALA A 45 -14.02 -13.61 1.34
C ALA A 45 -15.30 -13.62 2.22
N ASP A 46 -15.16 -13.35 3.51
CA ASP A 46 -16.26 -13.18 4.47
C ASP A 46 -16.96 -11.81 4.37
N LYS A 47 -16.55 -10.98 3.39
CA LYS A 47 -17.00 -9.61 3.15
C LYS A 47 -16.55 -8.59 4.21
N THR A 48 -15.61 -8.96 5.08
CA THR A 48 -14.96 -8.01 5.98
C THR A 48 -13.96 -7.15 5.20
N VAL A 49 -13.96 -5.83 5.43
CA VAL A 49 -13.00 -4.91 4.81
C VAL A 49 -12.01 -4.39 5.85
N TYR A 50 -10.73 -4.48 5.51
CA TYR A 50 -9.60 -4.07 6.34
C TYR A 50 -8.87 -2.91 5.67
N LEU A 51 -8.32 -1.99 6.46
CA LEU A 51 -7.22 -1.15 6.00
C LEU A 51 -5.92 -1.79 6.43
N ILE A 52 -5.04 -2.03 5.47
CA ILE A 52 -3.84 -2.82 5.68
C ILE A 52 -2.58 -2.07 5.27
N ILE A 53 -1.51 -2.39 5.98
CA ILE A 53 -0.12 -2.19 5.55
C ILE A 53 0.53 -3.56 5.49
N ALA A 54 1.07 -3.92 4.33
CA ALA A 54 1.72 -5.21 4.12
C ALA A 54 3.02 -5.05 3.36
N GLU A 55 3.99 -5.95 3.58
CA GLU A 55 5.28 -5.95 2.88
C GLU A 55 5.53 -7.30 2.21
N SER A 56 5.56 -7.33 0.88
CA SER A 56 6.02 -8.52 0.18
C SER A 56 7.53 -8.54 0.07
N LEU A 57 8.10 -9.63 0.56
CA LEU A 57 9.43 -10.10 0.24
C LEU A 57 9.24 -11.30 -0.69
N ILE A 58 9.30 -11.10 -2.01
CA ILE A 58 9.35 -12.27 -2.89
C ILE A 58 10.72 -12.91 -2.74
N SER A 59 10.65 -14.23 -2.69
CA SER A 59 11.70 -15.21 -2.66
C SER A 59 12.96 -14.84 -3.44
N THR A 60 14.14 -15.09 -2.86
CA THR A 60 15.43 -14.90 -3.54
C THR A 60 15.49 -15.69 -4.85
N GLN A 61 16.41 -15.36 -5.77
CA GLN A 61 16.61 -16.12 -7.01
C GLN A 61 16.73 -17.63 -6.78
N ASP A 62 17.37 -18.05 -5.69
CA ASP A 62 17.52 -19.46 -5.33
C ASP A 62 16.19 -20.09 -4.90
N GLN A 63 15.35 -19.35 -4.18
CA GLN A 63 14.01 -19.80 -3.82
C GLN A 63 13.07 -19.85 -5.04
N ILE A 64 13.24 -18.95 -6.01
CA ILE A 64 12.52 -19.00 -7.30
C ILE A 64 12.95 -20.22 -8.11
N LYS A 65 14.26 -20.51 -8.17
CA LYS A 65 14.79 -21.72 -8.81
C LYS A 65 14.28 -23.00 -8.13
N SER A 66 14.01 -22.97 -6.84
CA SER A 66 13.37 -24.07 -6.10
C SER A 66 11.85 -24.10 -6.19
N GLY A 67 11.24 -23.32 -7.09
CA GLY A 67 9.80 -23.37 -7.39
C GLY A 67 8.94 -22.31 -6.69
N ALA A 68 9.53 -21.34 -5.98
CA ALA A 68 8.75 -20.21 -5.46
C ALA A 68 8.30 -19.29 -6.62
N PRO A 69 7.07 -18.76 -6.59
CA PRO A 69 6.55 -17.91 -7.66
C PRO A 69 7.32 -16.58 -7.73
N SER A 70 7.76 -16.21 -8.95
CA SER A 70 8.66 -15.08 -9.23
C SER A 70 8.01 -13.69 -9.13
N MET A 71 6.67 -13.64 -9.17
CA MET A 71 5.82 -12.48 -8.91
C MET A 71 4.50 -13.00 -8.35
N GLN A 72 4.12 -12.54 -7.17
CA GLN A 72 2.82 -12.87 -6.59
C GLN A 72 1.90 -11.65 -6.69
N SER A 73 0.63 -11.89 -7.04
CA SER A 73 -0.35 -10.80 -7.07
C SER A 73 -0.52 -10.24 -5.65
N PRO A 74 -0.87 -8.94 -5.51
CA PRO A 74 -1.15 -8.35 -4.19
C PRO A 74 -2.19 -9.17 -3.41
N PHE A 75 -3.17 -9.71 -4.14
CA PHE A 75 -4.18 -10.62 -3.61
C PHE A 75 -3.57 -11.90 -3.05
N TYR A 76 -2.79 -12.64 -3.85
CA TYR A 76 -2.14 -13.88 -3.40
C TYR A 76 -1.24 -13.64 -2.20
N LEU A 77 -0.53 -12.51 -2.19
CA LEU A 77 0.33 -12.12 -1.09
C LEU A 77 -0.53 -12.04 0.17
N ILE A 78 -1.50 -11.13 0.21
CA ILE A 78 -2.37 -10.89 1.36
C ILE A 78 -3.05 -12.17 1.87
N THR A 79 -3.45 -13.08 0.98
CA THR A 79 -4.19 -14.29 1.39
C THR A 79 -3.33 -15.48 1.79
N ASN A 80 -2.16 -15.67 1.17
CA ASN A 80 -1.45 -16.96 1.23
C ASN A 80 -0.03 -16.88 1.79
N ASN A 81 0.56 -15.70 1.90
CA ASN A 81 1.96 -15.58 2.29
C ASN A 81 2.07 -15.16 3.77
N PRO A 82 2.98 -15.73 4.57
CA PRO A 82 3.22 -15.36 5.97
C PRO A 82 4.03 -14.06 6.07
N ILE A 83 3.59 -13.05 5.33
CA ILE A 83 4.13 -11.70 5.46
C ILE A 83 3.71 -11.19 6.83
N SER A 84 4.61 -10.44 7.47
CA SER A 84 4.28 -9.65 8.65
C SER A 84 3.22 -8.61 8.27
N TYR A 85 1.96 -9.01 8.29
CA TYR A 85 0.85 -8.08 8.12
C TYR A 85 0.71 -7.30 9.41
N PHE A 86 0.82 -5.98 9.32
CA PHE A 86 0.31 -5.11 10.36
C PHE A 86 -1.14 -4.82 9.99
N THR A 87 -2.02 -5.74 10.35
CA THR A 87 -3.46 -5.56 10.21
C THR A 87 -3.95 -4.78 11.42
N THR A 88 -4.58 -3.64 11.18
CA THR A 88 -5.53 -3.11 12.15
C THR A 88 -6.89 -3.24 11.51
N THR A 89 -7.79 -3.99 12.16
CA THR A 89 -9.18 -4.10 11.74
C THR A 89 -9.79 -2.72 11.74
N ILE A 90 -10.16 -2.20 10.56
CA ILE A 90 -11.12 -1.11 10.51
C ILE A 90 -12.47 -1.73 10.76
N VAL A 91 -13.13 -1.29 11.82
CA VAL A 91 -14.54 -1.56 12.03
C VAL A 91 -15.28 -1.10 10.78
N ALA A 92 -15.91 -2.06 10.10
CA ALA A 92 -16.55 -1.92 8.80
C ALA A 92 -17.46 -0.68 8.72
N PRO A 93 -17.31 0.21 7.72
CA PRO A 93 -18.44 1.01 7.28
C PRO A 93 -19.33 0.08 6.45
N ASN A 94 -20.42 -0.36 7.07
CA ASN A 94 -21.60 -1.05 6.53
C ASN A 94 -21.71 -2.56 6.83
N THR A 95 -22.70 -2.81 7.68
CA THR A 95 -23.55 -4.00 7.75
C THR A 95 -23.74 -4.68 6.39
N ALA A 96 -23.76 -6.02 6.41
CA ALA A 96 -23.74 -7.01 5.33
C ALA A 96 -24.65 -6.83 4.07
N THR A 97 -25.38 -5.72 3.92
CA THR A 97 -26.40 -5.52 2.88
C THR A 97 -26.00 -4.60 1.73
N THR A 98 -24.95 -3.78 1.86
CA THR A 98 -24.48 -2.89 0.77
C THR A 98 -23.03 -3.21 0.36
N PRO A 99 -22.74 -3.38 -0.94
CA PRO A 99 -21.38 -3.59 -1.41
C PRO A 99 -20.48 -2.39 -1.06
N PHE A 100 -19.21 -2.65 -0.74
CA PHE A 100 -18.23 -1.61 -0.42
C PHE A 100 -18.02 -0.71 -1.64
N ALA A 101 -18.49 0.53 -1.54
CA ALA A 101 -18.40 1.57 -2.55
C ALA A 101 -18.39 2.93 -1.86
N GLY A 102 -17.71 3.90 -2.45
CA GLY A 102 -17.60 5.23 -1.85
C GLY A 102 -16.38 6.01 -2.30
N HIS A 103 -16.30 7.24 -1.78
CA HIS A 103 -15.19 8.15 -2.01
C HIS A 103 -14.35 8.25 -0.74
N TYR A 104 -13.05 8.00 -0.87
CA TYR A 104 -12.11 7.94 0.22
C TYR A 104 -10.86 8.75 -0.09
N ASN A 105 -10.27 9.36 0.94
CA ASN A 105 -8.89 9.87 0.86
C ASN A 105 -7.98 8.95 1.65
N LEU A 106 -6.93 8.45 1.00
CA LEU A 106 -5.90 7.63 1.61
C LEU A 106 -4.62 8.45 1.72
N SER A 107 -4.25 8.80 2.95
CA SER A 107 -2.98 9.44 3.28
C SER A 107 -2.02 8.40 3.83
N ILE A 108 -0.81 8.38 3.29
CA ILE A 108 0.23 7.41 3.63
C ILE A 108 1.49 8.20 3.98
N ASN A 109 1.93 8.06 5.22
CA ASN A 109 3.19 8.62 5.71
C ASN A 109 4.11 7.47 6.12
N THR A 110 5.24 7.35 5.45
CA THR A 110 6.22 6.29 5.71
C THR A 110 7.38 6.84 6.51
N GLN A 111 8.03 5.96 7.28
CA GLN A 111 9.28 6.15 8.00
C GLN A 111 10.13 4.89 7.76
N PRO A 112 11.44 4.88 8.07
CA PRO A 112 12.30 3.71 7.91
C PRO A 112 11.64 2.43 8.42
N SER A 113 11.29 2.35 9.70
CA SER A 113 10.71 1.15 10.32
C SER A 113 9.24 1.26 10.69
N ALA A 114 8.52 2.27 10.16
CA ALA A 114 7.13 2.51 10.50
C ALA A 114 6.36 3.13 9.33
N ALA A 115 5.03 3.01 9.37
CA ALA A 115 4.16 3.74 8.46
C ALA A 115 2.84 4.05 9.15
N ASN A 116 2.30 5.21 8.82
CA ASN A 116 0.97 5.64 9.19
C ASN A 116 0.12 5.69 7.92
N ILE A 117 -1.03 5.01 7.95
CA ILE A 117 -2.08 5.22 6.96
C ILE A 117 -3.26 5.88 7.67
N THR A 118 -3.71 6.98 7.09
CA THR A 118 -4.94 7.65 7.48
C THR A 118 -5.93 7.57 6.33
N LEU A 119 -7.09 7.00 6.60
CA LEU A 119 -8.21 6.89 5.70
C LEU A 119 -9.28 7.88 6.13
N THR A 120 -9.75 8.72 5.21
CA THR A 120 -10.90 9.60 5.42
C THR A 120 -12.02 9.21 4.46
N ASN A 121 -13.12 8.68 4.98
CA ASN A 121 -14.33 8.40 4.20
C ASN A 121 -15.07 9.71 3.91
N LYS A 122 -15.18 10.08 2.63
CA LYS A 122 -15.85 11.28 2.11
C LYS A 122 -17.22 10.97 1.47
N THR A 123 -17.74 9.75 1.65
CA THR A 123 -18.95 9.26 0.97
C THR A 123 -20.22 9.93 1.48
N THR A 124 -20.27 10.27 2.77
CA THR A 124 -21.48 10.83 3.41
C THR A 124 -21.13 12.00 4.30
N GLY A 125 -21.67 13.19 4.00
CA GLY A 125 -21.67 14.36 4.89
C GLY A 125 -20.35 14.62 5.63
N THR A 126 -20.30 14.23 6.90
CA THR A 126 -19.14 14.41 7.79
C THR A 126 -18.07 13.34 7.54
N PRO A 127 -16.83 13.75 7.17
CA PRO A 127 -15.77 12.79 6.93
C PRO A 127 -15.39 11.98 8.17
N VAL A 128 -15.36 10.66 8.06
CA VAL A 128 -14.90 9.76 9.13
C VAL A 128 -13.47 9.36 8.87
N THR A 129 -12.58 9.61 9.84
CA THR A 129 -11.16 9.32 9.72
C THR A 129 -10.75 8.12 10.58
N THR A 130 -10.01 7.19 9.98
CA THR A 130 -9.42 6.04 10.66
C THR A 130 -7.93 5.98 10.37
N THR A 131 -7.14 5.76 11.40
CA THR A 131 -5.68 5.76 11.29
C THR A 131 -5.11 4.42 11.75
N VAL A 132 -4.20 3.87 10.95
CA VAL A 132 -3.47 2.63 11.22
C VAL A 132 -1.99 2.95 11.29
N ASN A 133 -1.36 2.53 12.39
CA ASN A 133 0.07 2.65 12.59
C ASN A 133 0.70 1.26 12.52
N ALA A 134 1.62 1.08 11.58
CA ALA A 134 2.49 -0.09 11.53
C ALA A 134 3.88 0.28 12.04
N THR A 135 4.43 -0.56 12.90
CA THR A 135 5.80 -0.50 13.40
C THR A 135 6.57 -1.75 12.96
N ASN A 136 7.88 -1.81 13.18
CA ASN A 136 8.73 -2.95 12.78
C ASN A 136 8.66 -3.29 11.27
N LEU A 137 8.39 -2.28 10.42
CA LEU A 137 8.48 -2.44 8.98
C LEU A 137 9.94 -2.53 8.53
N ASN A 138 10.18 -3.15 7.38
CA ASN A 138 11.52 -3.26 6.84
C ASN A 138 12.02 -1.90 6.31
N SER A 139 13.13 -1.42 6.87
CA SER A 139 13.74 -0.13 6.54
C SER A 139 14.26 0.00 5.12
N LYS A 140 14.48 -1.13 4.43
CA LYS A 140 14.82 -1.14 3.01
C LYS A 140 13.65 -0.72 2.13
N PHE A 141 12.42 -0.72 2.65
CA PHE A 141 11.19 -0.33 1.94
C PHE A 141 10.69 1.03 2.37
N TYR A 142 11.56 1.95 2.78
CA TYR A 142 11.14 3.32 3.06
C TYR A 142 11.34 4.26 1.87
N ASN A 143 12.45 4.10 1.15
CA ASN A 143 12.76 4.91 -0.02
C ASN A 143 12.13 4.28 -1.26
N PHE A 144 10.93 4.73 -1.60
CA PHE A 144 10.22 4.25 -2.78
C PHE A 144 10.56 5.08 -4.01
N HIS A 145 10.84 4.38 -5.11
CA HIS A 145 11.12 4.99 -6.42
C HIS A 145 9.96 4.81 -7.39
N GLY A 146 9.14 3.78 -7.18
CA GLY A 146 7.92 3.53 -7.92
C GLY A 146 6.70 3.58 -7.00
N ILE A 147 5.65 4.25 -7.47
CA ILE A 147 4.33 4.24 -6.84
C ILE A 147 3.34 3.75 -7.88
N GLY A 148 2.64 2.67 -7.55
CA GLY A 148 1.58 2.08 -8.35
C GLY A 148 0.22 2.20 -7.65
N LEU A 149 -0.85 2.15 -8.44
CA LEU A 149 -2.22 2.15 -7.98
C LEU A 149 -2.85 0.84 -8.44
N VAL A 150 -3.56 0.15 -7.54
CA VAL A 150 -4.10 -1.19 -7.81
C VAL A 150 -5.55 -1.26 -7.35
N SER A 151 -6.40 -1.86 -8.18
CA SER A 151 -7.80 -2.17 -7.89
C SER A 151 -8.14 -3.61 -8.33
N ALA A 152 -7.50 -4.59 -7.71
CA ALA A 152 -7.75 -6.00 -8.02
C ALA A 152 -9.10 -6.43 -7.42
N GLY A 153 -9.99 -7.01 -8.23
CA GLY A 153 -11.34 -7.38 -7.79
C GLY A 153 -12.26 -6.18 -7.55
N ALA A 154 -11.92 -4.99 -8.07
CA ALA A 154 -12.71 -3.77 -7.89
C ALA A 154 -12.62 -2.85 -9.09
N SER A 155 -13.65 -2.03 -9.29
CA SER A 155 -13.59 -0.87 -10.18
C SER A 155 -13.38 0.36 -9.32
N ALA A 156 -12.20 0.98 -9.43
CA ALA A 156 -11.87 2.19 -8.70
C ALA A 156 -11.15 3.20 -9.59
N SER A 157 -11.39 4.49 -9.35
CA SER A 157 -10.57 5.57 -9.90
C SER A 157 -9.72 6.19 -8.80
N PHE A 158 -8.57 6.73 -9.21
CA PHE A 158 -7.56 7.24 -8.30
C PHE A 158 -7.13 8.63 -8.78
N VAL A 159 -7.04 9.58 -7.85
CA VAL A 159 -6.51 10.91 -8.10
C VAL A 159 -5.38 11.16 -7.10
N VAL A 160 -4.15 11.21 -7.59
CA VAL A 160 -2.99 11.53 -6.75
C VAL A 160 -3.01 13.01 -6.44
N GLN A 161 -3.20 13.39 -5.18
CA GLN A 161 -3.36 14.77 -4.70
C GLN A 161 -2.01 15.53 -4.60
N GLN A 162 -1.00 15.14 -5.38
CA GLN A 162 0.42 15.51 -5.27
C GLN A 162 1.17 14.95 -4.04
N PRO A 163 2.50 14.71 -4.15
CA PRO A 163 3.33 14.65 -2.95
C PRO A 163 3.43 16.05 -2.35
N ALA A 164 3.03 16.22 -1.08
CA ALA A 164 3.08 17.51 -0.38
C ALA A 164 4.50 18.11 -0.34
N SER A 165 5.55 17.30 -0.51
CA SER A 165 6.88 17.70 -0.94
C SER A 165 7.68 16.46 -1.38
N ILE A 166 8.47 16.57 -2.44
CA ILE A 166 9.71 15.79 -2.59
C ILE A 166 10.80 16.75 -2.12
N GLY A 167 10.87 16.99 -0.82
CA GLY A 167 12.01 17.69 -0.25
C GLY A 167 13.18 16.72 -0.25
N PHE A 168 14.17 16.92 -1.12
CA PHE A 168 15.50 16.41 -0.81
C PHE A 168 15.87 17.02 0.54
N PRO A 169 16.25 16.21 1.56
CA PRO A 169 16.76 16.80 2.79
C PRO A 169 17.93 17.71 2.39
N THR A 170 17.81 18.99 2.72
CA THR A 170 18.85 20.00 2.57
C THR A 170 19.96 19.69 3.59
N ALA A 171 20.64 18.57 3.40
CA ALA A 171 21.74 18.13 4.23
C ALA A 171 23.00 18.02 3.37
N ILE A 172 23.72 19.14 3.37
CA ILE A 172 25.18 19.26 3.34
C ILE A 172 25.88 18.74 2.06
N LEU A 173 25.92 19.60 1.03
CA LEU A 173 27.16 19.69 0.26
C LEU A 173 28.11 20.57 1.09
N PRO A 174 29.28 20.06 1.52
CA PRO A 174 30.26 20.91 2.18
C PRO A 174 30.65 22.01 1.19
N GLN A 175 30.41 23.27 1.56
CA GLN A 175 30.97 24.38 0.83
C GLN A 175 32.48 24.25 0.94
N SER A 176 33.15 23.92 -0.17
CA SER A 176 34.59 24.11 -0.26
C SER A 176 34.85 25.60 -0.05
N LYS A 177 35.53 25.95 1.05
CA LYS A 177 36.04 27.30 1.25
C LYS A 177 37.02 27.60 0.10
N GLY A 178 36.63 28.56 -0.75
CA GLY A 178 37.56 29.26 -1.63
C GLY A 178 38.25 30.39 -0.86
#